data_AF-A0A2W1FXV2-F1
#
_entry.id   AF-A0A2W1FXV2-F1
#
_cell.length_a   1.000
_cell.length_b   1.000
_cell.length_c   1.000
_cell.angle_alpha   90.00
_cell.angle_beta   90.00
_cell.angle_gamma   90.00
#
_symmetry.space_group_name_H-M   'P 1'
#
loop_
_entity.id
_entity.type
_entity.pdbx_description
1 polymer ?
#
loop_
_entity_poly.entity_id
_entity_poly.type
_entity_poly.pdbx_seq_one_letter_code
_entity_poly.pdbx_strand_id
1 'polypeptide(L)'
;MRLLYTLSDGTLRWTKDIIRSEEIPPYAILSHTWGEQEVIFDNLKSLDNVKDVVAKKEADWNKIHFCARQAERDGLDYFWVDTCCIDKANNTELSKAINSMFRWYQNAEKCYVFLADVGSDTLEANGESPFRQSRWFNRGWTLQELLAPHSVEFFSEDRGWLGDKESLKHTIHEVTGIPFKAPLGSDMSEFDVAERFSWAANRQTTEEEDGAGRSHDQEEKLVKICSWLSAPDPSTNYHKTHKRRQAKTGLWLLESAKFAEWKERAASRLWLYGIPGCGKTILSSTIIEHLLQHCHDDTSMVTAYF
;
A
#
# COMPACT_ATOMS: atom_id res chain seq x y z
N MET A 1 10.99 8.17 -2.58
CA MET A 1 9.72 8.66 -3.12
C MET A 1 9.96 10.05 -3.67
N ARG A 2 9.31 10.43 -4.77
CA ARG A 2 9.31 11.79 -5.30
C ARG A 2 7.90 12.34 -5.22
N LEU A 3 7.77 13.61 -4.84
CA LEU A 3 6.49 14.31 -4.77
C LEU A 3 6.45 15.40 -5.85
N LEU A 4 5.24 15.74 -6.28
CA LEU A 4 4.96 16.91 -7.08
C LEU A 4 4.61 18.09 -6.19
N TYR A 5 4.95 19.29 -6.67
CA TYR A 5 4.47 20.56 -6.13
C TYR A 5 4.28 21.55 -7.27
N THR A 6 3.52 22.60 -6.98
CA THR A 6 3.20 23.67 -7.95
C THR A 6 3.94 24.95 -7.54
N LEU A 7 4.65 25.57 -8.47
CA LEU A 7 5.27 26.88 -8.29
C LEU A 7 4.21 27.99 -8.37
N SER A 8 4.56 29.20 -7.91
CA SER A 8 3.67 30.36 -7.95
C SER A 8 3.19 30.76 -9.36
N ASP A 9 3.91 30.33 -10.40
CA ASP A 9 3.54 30.54 -11.81
C ASP A 9 2.66 29.42 -12.39
N GLY A 10 2.24 28.44 -11.57
CA GLY A 10 1.45 27.29 -11.97
C GLY A 10 2.26 26.12 -12.52
N THR A 11 3.60 26.23 -12.58
CA THR A 11 4.46 25.18 -13.13
C THR A 11 4.61 24.02 -12.15
N LEU A 12 4.48 22.79 -12.67
CA LEU A 12 4.70 21.56 -11.92
C LEU A 12 6.18 21.17 -11.88
N ARG A 13 6.64 20.73 -10.70
CA ARG A 13 8.01 20.25 -10.45
C ARG A 13 8.03 19.07 -9.48
N TRP A 14 9.09 18.27 -9.56
CA TRP A 14 9.35 17.24 -8.56
C TRP A 14 10.27 17.72 -7.44
N THR A 15 10.08 17.14 -6.27
CA THR A 15 11.13 17.10 -5.25
C THR A 15 12.31 16.24 -5.73
N LYS A 16 13.45 16.39 -5.07
CA LYS A 16 14.49 15.34 -5.13
C LYS A 16 13.94 14.02 -4.56
N ASP A 17 14.59 12.91 -4.88
CA ASP A 17 14.30 11.62 -4.26
C ASP A 17 14.40 11.70 -2.74
N ILE A 18 13.27 11.54 -2.06
CA ILE A 18 13.19 11.47 -0.60
C ILE A 18 13.42 10.02 -0.20
N ILE A 19 14.54 9.76 0.47
CA ILE A 19 14.98 8.39 0.83
C ILE A 19 14.49 7.99 2.22
N ARG A 20 14.46 8.95 3.17
CA ARG A 20 14.12 8.69 4.57
C ARG A 20 12.65 9.00 4.81
N SER A 21 11.93 8.10 5.49
CA SER A 21 10.51 8.29 5.77
C SER A 21 10.22 9.53 6.60
N GLU A 22 11.15 9.95 7.45
CA GLU A 22 11.00 11.11 8.34
C GLU A 22 11.13 12.45 7.61
N GLU A 23 11.64 12.43 6.37
CA GLU A 23 11.83 13.63 5.53
C GLU A 23 10.66 13.85 4.56
N ILE A 24 9.68 12.93 4.53
CA ILE A 24 8.52 13.04 3.65
C ILE A 24 7.57 14.08 4.27
N PRO A 25 7.34 15.23 3.61
CA PRO A 25 6.38 16.23 4.10
C PRO A 25 4.94 15.70 3.97
N PRO A 26 3.94 16.29 4.64
CA PRO A 26 2.54 15.99 4.39
C PRO A 26 2.19 16.13 2.89
N TYR A 27 1.42 15.19 2.35
CA TYR A 27 1.08 15.15 0.94
C TYR A 27 -0.29 14.54 0.67
N ALA A 28 -0.89 14.96 -0.43
CA ALA A 28 -2.03 14.26 -1.04
C ALA A 28 -1.56 13.16 -1.99
N ILE A 29 -2.39 12.15 -2.24
CA ILE A 29 -2.13 11.10 -3.21
C ILE A 29 -3.30 10.98 -4.18
N LEU A 30 -3.01 10.88 -5.47
CA LEU A 30 -4.03 10.65 -6.48
C LEU A 30 -4.19 9.15 -6.71
N SER A 31 -5.44 8.70 -6.61
CA SER A 31 -5.89 7.40 -7.09
C SER A 31 -6.76 7.63 -8.32
N HIS A 32 -6.41 6.99 -9.43
CA HIS A 32 -7.14 7.13 -10.68
C HIS A 32 -6.94 5.92 -11.56
N THR A 33 -7.64 5.90 -12.67
CA THR A 33 -7.55 4.84 -13.66
C THR A 33 -6.96 5.39 -14.95
N TRP A 34 -6.04 4.64 -15.57
CA TRP A 34 -5.33 5.04 -16.78
C TRP A 34 -6.28 5.19 -17.98
N GLY A 35 -6.21 6.33 -18.66
CA GLY A 35 -6.99 6.61 -19.89
C GLY A 35 -6.22 6.31 -21.17
N GLU A 36 -6.77 6.70 -22.33
CA GLU A 36 -6.07 6.57 -23.63
C GLU A 36 -4.79 7.42 -23.70
N GLN A 37 -4.76 8.54 -22.98
CA GLN A 37 -3.62 9.43 -22.85
C GLN A 37 -3.37 9.66 -21.36
N GLU A 38 -2.12 9.48 -20.94
CA GLU A 38 -1.71 9.57 -19.55
C GLU A 38 -0.36 10.30 -19.46
N VAL A 39 -0.24 11.24 -18.52
CA VAL A 39 1.02 11.91 -18.26
C VAL A 39 1.94 10.97 -17.52
N ILE A 40 3.07 10.65 -18.15
CA ILE A 40 4.12 9.79 -17.60
C ILE A 40 5.34 10.60 -17.12
N PHE A 41 6.23 9.92 -16.41
CA PHE A 41 7.49 10.49 -15.90
C PHE A 41 8.25 11.31 -16.96
N ASP A 42 8.47 10.77 -18.16
CA ASP A 42 9.23 11.48 -19.20
C ASP A 42 8.58 12.78 -19.68
N ASN A 43 7.25 12.91 -19.59
CA ASN A 43 6.57 14.16 -19.95
C ASN A 43 7.00 15.30 -19.03
N LEU A 44 7.09 15.06 -17.71
CA LEU A 44 7.53 16.03 -16.72
C LEU A 44 9.04 16.30 -16.80
N LYS A 45 9.86 15.29 -17.08
CA LYS A 45 11.31 15.47 -17.29
C LYS A 45 11.61 16.42 -18.45
N SER A 46 10.76 16.42 -19.47
CA SER A 46 10.87 17.34 -20.62
C SER A 46 10.43 18.78 -20.31
N LEU A 47 9.69 19.02 -19.21
CA LEU A 47 9.21 20.36 -18.83
C LEU A 47 10.32 21.26 -18.25
N ASP A 48 11.50 20.71 -17.93
CA ASP A 48 12.69 21.53 -17.64
C ASP A 48 13.22 22.26 -18.88
N ASN A 49 12.79 21.86 -20.10
CA ASN A 49 13.32 22.37 -21.37
C ASN A 49 12.30 23.05 -22.28
N VAL A 50 11.06 23.31 -21.87
CA VAL A 50 10.03 23.85 -22.80
C VAL A 50 9.21 24.98 -22.17
N LYS A 51 9.33 26.17 -22.76
CA LYS A 51 8.55 27.40 -22.45
C LYS A 51 7.05 27.31 -22.79
N ASP A 52 6.59 26.20 -23.35
CA ASP A 52 5.20 25.99 -23.78
C ASP A 52 4.51 24.90 -22.95
N VAL A 53 4.31 25.18 -21.66
CA VAL A 53 3.44 24.37 -20.78
C VAL A 53 1.95 24.65 -21.10
N VAL A 54 1.65 25.81 -21.70
CA VAL A 54 0.28 26.27 -21.97
C VAL A 54 -0.30 25.67 -23.27
N ALA A 55 0.51 25.03 -24.12
CA ALA A 55 0.08 24.56 -25.45
C ALA A 55 0.01 23.02 -25.61
N LYS A 56 0.36 22.23 -24.59
CA LYS A 56 0.17 20.76 -24.62
C LYS A 56 -1.24 20.43 -24.09
N LYS A 57 -1.98 19.64 -24.88
CA LYS A 57 -3.40 19.28 -24.70
C LYS A 57 -3.83 19.21 -23.23
N GLU A 58 -4.69 20.14 -22.80
CA GLU A 58 -5.27 20.20 -21.44
C GLU A 58 -5.88 18.87 -20.99
N ALA A 59 -6.38 18.07 -21.94
CA ALA A 59 -7.03 16.78 -21.68
C ALA A 59 -6.14 15.78 -20.91
N ASP A 60 -4.85 15.70 -21.25
CA ASP A 60 -3.94 14.69 -20.68
C ASP A 60 -3.55 15.05 -19.24
N TRP A 61 -3.53 16.34 -18.93
CA TRP A 61 -3.10 16.88 -17.64
C TRP A 61 -4.25 17.06 -16.64
N ASN A 62 -5.48 16.77 -17.06
CA ASN A 62 -6.69 17.02 -16.25
C ASN A 62 -6.61 16.43 -14.84
N LYS A 63 -6.16 15.18 -14.72
CA LYS A 63 -6.08 14.46 -13.43
C LYS A 63 -5.01 15.07 -12.51
N ILE A 64 -3.86 15.43 -13.07
CA ILE A 64 -2.75 16.05 -12.33
C ILE A 64 -3.14 17.46 -11.88
N HIS A 65 -3.72 18.27 -12.75
CA HIS A 65 -4.18 19.60 -12.39
C HIS A 65 -5.33 19.57 -11.38
N PHE A 66 -6.23 18.59 -11.50
CA PHE A 66 -7.24 18.34 -10.48
C PHE A 66 -6.58 18.06 -9.13
N CYS A 67 -5.65 17.10 -9.06
CA CYS A 67 -4.96 16.74 -7.83
C CYS A 67 -4.22 17.94 -7.21
N ALA A 68 -3.47 18.69 -8.04
CA ALA A 68 -2.75 19.88 -7.59
C ALA A 68 -3.67 20.93 -6.98
N ARG A 69 -4.79 21.24 -7.65
CA ARG A 69 -5.77 22.24 -7.17
C ARG A 69 -6.51 21.76 -5.92
N GLN A 70 -6.82 20.47 -5.84
CA GLN A 70 -7.52 19.92 -4.67
C GLN A 70 -6.59 19.86 -3.45
N ALA A 71 -5.32 19.47 -3.64
CA ALA A 71 -4.29 19.53 -2.61
C ALA A 71 -4.11 20.97 -2.08
N GLU A 72 -4.02 21.96 -2.98
CA GLU A 72 -3.93 23.38 -2.59
C GLU A 72 -5.13 23.84 -1.75
N ARG A 73 -6.36 23.44 -2.13
CA ARG A 73 -7.57 23.75 -1.36
C ARG A 73 -7.55 23.16 0.04
N ASP A 74 -6.96 21.98 0.19
CA ASP A 74 -6.85 21.29 1.48
C ASP A 74 -5.57 21.67 2.25
N GLY A 75 -4.78 22.64 1.74
CA GLY A 75 -3.59 23.16 2.40
C GLY A 75 -2.36 22.25 2.32
N LEU A 76 -2.29 21.41 1.28
CA LEU A 76 -1.18 20.49 1.03
C LEU A 76 -0.33 21.00 -0.14
N ASP A 77 0.94 21.34 0.15
CA ASP A 77 1.89 21.84 -0.84
C ASP A 77 2.38 20.74 -1.80
N TYR A 78 2.28 19.49 -1.37
CA TYR A 78 2.82 18.33 -2.07
C TYR A 78 1.75 17.31 -2.39
N PHE A 79 1.90 16.65 -3.53
CA PHE A 79 1.05 15.54 -3.90
C PHE A 79 1.81 14.47 -4.69
N TRP A 80 1.22 13.29 -4.84
CA TRP A 80 1.83 12.15 -5.52
C TRP A 80 0.89 11.53 -6.55
N VAL A 81 1.45 11.17 -7.71
CA VAL A 81 0.76 10.49 -8.80
C VAL A 81 1.68 9.39 -9.35
N ASP A 82 1.25 8.14 -9.37
CA ASP A 82 2.09 6.97 -9.71
C ASP A 82 2.70 7.08 -11.12
N THR A 83 1.92 7.55 -12.09
CA THR A 83 2.28 7.59 -13.50
C THR A 83 3.49 8.46 -13.78
N CYS A 84 3.69 9.48 -12.95
CA CYS A 84 4.67 10.52 -13.22
C CYS A 84 5.60 10.81 -12.02
N CYS A 85 5.34 10.26 -10.83
CA CYS A 85 6.27 10.25 -9.70
C CYS A 85 7.17 9.01 -9.64
N ILE A 86 6.97 8.02 -10.51
CA ILE A 86 7.82 6.81 -10.61
C ILE A 86 8.45 6.76 -12.00
N ASP A 87 9.77 6.58 -12.08
CA ASP A 87 10.43 6.24 -13.33
C ASP A 87 10.22 4.75 -13.60
N LYS A 88 9.16 4.43 -14.35
CA LYS A 88 8.83 3.06 -14.71
C LYS A 88 9.87 2.40 -15.63
N ALA A 89 10.72 3.18 -16.31
CA ALA A 89 11.83 2.64 -17.10
C ALA A 89 13.01 2.18 -16.22
N ASN A 90 13.06 2.63 -14.97
CA ASN A 90 14.04 2.19 -14.00
C ASN A 90 13.50 1.02 -13.16
N ASN A 91 13.83 -0.22 -13.55
CA ASN A 91 13.38 -1.44 -12.86
C ASN A 91 13.68 -1.48 -11.35
N THR A 92 14.79 -0.87 -10.92
CA THR A 92 15.15 -0.80 -9.49
C THR A 92 14.20 0.12 -8.74
N GLU A 93 13.85 1.25 -9.35
CA GLU A 93 12.89 2.19 -8.79
C GLU A 93 11.47 1.61 -8.81
N LEU A 94 11.04 1.05 -9.93
CA LEU A 94 9.74 0.39 -10.07
C LEU A 94 9.54 -0.70 -9.02
N SER A 95 10.54 -1.57 -8.83
CA SER A 95 10.49 -2.62 -7.80
C SER A 95 10.39 -2.04 -6.39
N LYS A 96 11.14 -0.97 -6.09
CA LYS A 96 11.04 -0.29 -4.78
C LYS A 96 9.68 0.37 -4.59
N ALA A 97 9.13 0.97 -5.63
CA ALA A 97 7.84 1.64 -5.62
C ALA A 97 6.71 0.64 -5.34
N ILE A 98 6.68 -0.50 -6.03
CA ILE A 98 5.72 -1.58 -5.80
C ILE A 98 5.73 -2.02 -4.33
N ASN A 99 6.91 -2.22 -3.74
CA ASN A 99 7.04 -2.63 -2.33
C ASN A 99 6.73 -1.50 -1.32
N SER A 100 6.58 -0.25 -1.77
CA SER A 100 6.35 0.92 -0.91
C SER A 100 4.97 1.55 -1.08
N MET A 101 4.26 1.22 -2.16
CA MET A 101 3.05 1.92 -2.60
C MET A 101 1.96 1.90 -1.53
N PHE A 102 1.70 0.74 -0.91
CA PHE A 102 0.74 0.64 0.19
C PHE A 102 1.06 1.65 1.31
N ARG A 103 2.32 1.72 1.73
CA ARG A 103 2.76 2.66 2.78
C ARG A 103 2.64 4.11 2.33
N TRP A 104 2.86 4.40 1.05
CA TRP A 104 2.66 5.75 0.51
C TRP A 104 1.18 6.14 0.48
N TYR A 105 0.27 5.23 0.20
CA TYR A 105 -1.16 5.48 0.33
C TYR A 105 -1.58 5.61 1.80
N GLN A 106 -1.07 4.77 2.69
CA GLN A 106 -1.37 4.80 4.12
C GLN A 106 -0.93 6.10 4.81
N ASN A 107 0.23 6.63 4.42
CA ASN A 107 0.83 7.83 4.99
C ASN A 107 0.38 9.14 4.31
N ALA A 108 -0.42 9.07 3.24
CA ALA A 108 -0.97 10.27 2.63
C ALA A 108 -2.01 10.91 3.56
N GLU A 109 -2.02 12.23 3.66
CA GLU A 109 -3.02 12.98 4.43
C GLU A 109 -4.41 12.85 3.78
N LYS A 110 -4.44 12.88 2.45
CA LYS A 110 -5.64 12.75 1.63
C LYS A 110 -5.38 11.86 0.41
N CYS A 111 -6.25 10.89 0.18
CA CYS A 111 -6.32 10.17 -1.09
C CYS A 111 -7.50 10.71 -1.91
N TYR A 112 -7.21 11.32 -3.05
CA TYR A 112 -8.23 11.78 -3.99
C TYR A 112 -8.45 10.71 -5.06
N VAL A 113 -9.66 10.16 -5.11
CA VAL A 113 -10.08 9.23 -6.15
C VAL A 113 -10.75 10.01 -7.27
N PHE A 114 -10.10 10.10 -8.43
CA PHE A 114 -10.65 10.78 -9.60
C PHE A 114 -11.29 9.79 -10.57
N LEU A 115 -12.62 9.83 -10.66
CA LEU A 115 -13.43 8.93 -11.48
C LEU A 115 -13.75 9.59 -12.84
N ALA A 116 -12.85 9.40 -13.80
CA ALA A 116 -12.97 9.95 -15.15
C ALA A 116 -14.16 9.39 -15.96
N ASP A 117 -14.86 8.37 -15.47
CA ASP A 117 -16.02 7.73 -16.10
C ASP A 117 -17.35 8.01 -15.35
N VAL A 118 -17.35 8.96 -14.43
CA VAL A 118 -18.51 9.33 -13.61
C VAL A 118 -18.75 10.83 -13.71
N GLY A 119 -19.92 11.22 -14.22
CA GLY A 119 -20.37 12.62 -14.26
C GLY A 119 -21.03 13.06 -12.94
N SER A 120 -20.95 14.35 -12.63
CA SER A 120 -21.48 14.93 -11.38
C SER A 120 -23.01 14.86 -11.23
N ASP A 121 -23.75 14.87 -12.33
CA ASP A 121 -25.23 14.97 -12.34
C ASP A 121 -25.98 13.63 -12.12
N THR A 122 -25.28 12.56 -11.76
CA THR A 122 -25.82 11.18 -11.91
C THR A 122 -26.06 10.40 -10.61
N LEU A 123 -26.00 11.07 -9.46
CA LEU A 123 -26.13 10.40 -8.16
C LEU A 123 -27.57 9.98 -7.80
N GLU A 124 -28.60 10.44 -8.51
CA GLU A 124 -30.00 10.15 -8.14
C GLU A 124 -30.88 9.76 -9.32
N ALA A 125 -30.98 8.46 -9.60
CA ALA A 125 -32.22 7.77 -9.98
C ALA A 125 -31.96 6.28 -10.27
N ASN A 126 -32.63 5.39 -9.54
CA ASN A 126 -32.90 4.00 -9.93
C ASN A 126 -31.78 2.93 -9.83
N GLY A 127 -31.02 2.91 -8.73
CA GLY A 127 -30.25 1.71 -8.32
C GLY A 127 -28.98 1.40 -9.11
N GLU A 128 -28.76 2.05 -10.25
CA GLU A 128 -27.56 1.94 -11.11
C GLU A 128 -26.87 3.31 -11.24
N SER A 129 -26.39 3.88 -10.13
CA SER A 129 -25.60 5.13 -10.19
C SER A 129 -24.29 4.87 -10.96
N PRO A 130 -23.85 5.74 -11.89
CA PRO A 130 -22.57 5.60 -12.62
C PRO A 130 -21.36 5.39 -11.72
N PHE A 131 -21.40 5.90 -10.48
CA PHE A 131 -20.42 5.57 -9.45
C PHE A 131 -20.22 4.05 -9.27
N ARG A 132 -21.29 3.26 -9.17
CA ARG A 132 -21.24 1.79 -8.98
C ARG A 132 -20.62 1.07 -10.16
N GLN A 133 -20.76 1.65 -11.35
CA GLN A 133 -20.27 1.08 -12.60
C GLN A 133 -18.85 1.58 -12.93
N SER A 134 -18.28 2.47 -12.11
CA SER A 134 -16.95 3.00 -12.39
C SER A 134 -15.93 1.88 -12.48
N ARG A 135 -15.12 1.93 -13.54
CA ARG A 135 -14.02 0.99 -13.78
C ARG A 135 -12.97 1.02 -12.68
N TRP A 136 -12.95 2.06 -11.84
CA TRP A 136 -12.10 2.14 -10.66
C TRP A 136 -12.32 0.96 -9.70
N PHE A 137 -13.56 0.49 -9.51
CA PHE A 137 -13.86 -0.64 -8.62
C PHE A 137 -13.35 -1.98 -9.16
N ASN A 138 -13.17 -2.10 -10.47
CA ASN A 138 -12.72 -3.33 -11.13
C ASN A 138 -11.21 -3.36 -11.36
N ARG A 139 -10.45 -2.35 -10.93
CA ARG A 139 -9.00 -2.31 -11.08
C ARG A 139 -8.30 -2.98 -9.91
N GLY A 140 -7.24 -3.73 -10.18
CA GLY A 140 -6.49 -4.49 -9.17
C GLY A 140 -5.86 -3.58 -8.12
N TRP A 141 -5.07 -2.61 -8.57
CA TRP A 141 -4.32 -1.73 -7.66
C TRP A 141 -5.20 -0.81 -6.82
N THR A 142 -6.39 -0.43 -7.29
CA THR A 142 -7.29 0.46 -6.53
C THR A 142 -7.83 -0.17 -5.24
N LEU A 143 -7.65 -1.48 -5.04
CA LEU A 143 -7.97 -2.15 -3.78
C LEU A 143 -7.14 -1.60 -2.61
N GLN A 144 -5.81 -1.52 -2.79
CA GLN A 144 -4.95 -0.92 -1.77
C GLN A 144 -5.17 0.60 -1.65
N GLU A 145 -5.56 1.26 -2.74
CA GLU A 145 -5.84 2.70 -2.74
C GLU A 145 -7.13 3.04 -1.97
N LEU A 146 -8.04 2.07 -1.86
CA LEU A 146 -9.22 2.13 -0.99
C LEU A 146 -8.89 1.83 0.47
N LEU A 147 -8.09 0.78 0.71
CA LEU A 147 -7.88 0.20 2.05
C LEU A 147 -6.76 0.86 2.84
N ALA A 148 -5.68 1.29 2.18
CA ALA A 148 -4.50 1.81 2.86
C ALA A 148 -4.70 3.21 3.46
N PRO A 149 -5.23 4.21 2.71
CA PRO A 149 -5.32 5.57 3.22
C PRO A 149 -6.35 5.71 4.33
N HIS A 150 -6.05 6.56 5.30
CA HIS A 150 -7.01 6.91 6.35
C HIS A 150 -8.16 7.76 5.80
N SER A 151 -7.88 8.66 4.85
CA SER A 151 -8.87 9.52 4.18
C SER A 151 -8.91 9.21 2.68
N VAL A 152 -10.10 8.88 2.16
CA VAL A 152 -10.35 8.70 0.72
C VAL A 152 -11.59 9.51 0.34
N GLU A 153 -11.43 10.39 -0.65
CA GLU A 153 -12.48 11.27 -1.15
C GLU A 153 -12.66 11.06 -2.65
N PHE A 154 -13.91 10.86 -3.07
CA PHE A 154 -14.27 10.53 -4.45
C PHE A 154 -14.73 11.76 -5.20
N PHE A 155 -14.23 11.92 -6.42
CA PHE A 155 -14.53 13.04 -7.30
C PHE A 155 -14.93 12.56 -8.70
N SER A 156 -15.88 13.25 -9.30
CA SER A 156 -16.33 13.03 -10.69
C SER A 156 -15.33 13.56 -11.71
N GLU A 157 -15.56 13.23 -12.99
CA GLU A 157 -14.82 13.80 -14.13
C GLU A 157 -14.90 15.34 -14.14
N ASP A 158 -16.05 15.89 -13.75
CA ASP A 158 -16.29 17.33 -13.61
C ASP A 158 -15.63 17.96 -12.37
N ARG A 159 -14.85 17.19 -11.62
CA ARG A 159 -14.19 17.60 -10.37
C ARG A 159 -15.19 17.91 -9.24
N GLY A 160 -16.41 17.38 -9.34
CA GLY A 160 -17.44 17.47 -8.31
C GLY A 160 -17.18 16.43 -7.21
N TRP A 161 -17.33 16.84 -5.95
CA TRP A 161 -17.21 15.92 -4.82
C TRP A 161 -18.41 14.96 -4.76
N LEU A 162 -18.14 13.66 -4.72
CA LEU A 162 -19.16 12.60 -4.71
C LEU A 162 -19.39 12.01 -3.31
N GLY A 163 -18.37 12.04 -2.46
CA GLY A 163 -18.43 11.46 -1.11
C GLY A 163 -17.08 11.01 -0.58
N ASP A 164 -17.09 10.42 0.61
CA ASP A 164 -15.94 9.80 1.26
C ASP A 164 -16.26 8.35 1.65
N LYS A 165 -15.32 7.66 2.29
CA LYS A 165 -15.52 6.26 2.73
C LYS A 165 -16.71 6.09 3.67
N GLU A 166 -17.00 7.08 4.50
CA GLU A 166 -18.08 6.99 5.48
C GLU A 166 -19.43 7.24 4.81
N SER A 167 -19.54 8.28 3.99
CA SER A 167 -20.78 8.62 3.29
C SER A 167 -21.15 7.59 2.21
N LEU A 168 -20.16 6.95 1.58
CA LEU A 168 -20.35 5.96 0.52
C LEU A 168 -20.18 4.50 0.96
N LYS A 169 -20.02 4.22 2.26
CA LYS A 169 -19.73 2.86 2.77
C LYS A 169 -20.70 1.78 2.28
N HIS A 170 -21.98 2.10 2.18
CA HIS A 170 -23.01 1.18 1.69
C HIS A 170 -22.79 0.83 0.22
N THR A 171 -22.60 1.84 -0.61
CA THR A 171 -22.33 1.67 -2.04
C THR A 171 -21.00 0.93 -2.27
N ILE A 172 -19.95 1.27 -1.53
CA ILE A 172 -18.64 0.61 -1.62
C ILE A 172 -18.78 -0.88 -1.26
N HIS A 173 -19.46 -1.21 -0.17
CA HIS A 173 -19.70 -2.60 0.23
C HIS A 173 -20.49 -3.38 -0.82
N GLU A 174 -21.57 -2.81 -1.35
CA GLU A 174 -22.40 -3.46 -2.37
C GLU A 174 -21.63 -3.75 -3.66
N VAL A 175 -20.74 -2.84 -4.08
CA VAL A 175 -19.95 -3.00 -5.32
C VAL A 175 -18.77 -3.95 -5.12
N THR A 176 -18.10 -3.91 -3.97
CA THR A 176 -16.82 -4.59 -3.76
C THR A 176 -16.90 -5.86 -2.92
N GLY A 177 -17.98 -6.04 -2.16
CA GLY A 177 -18.09 -7.08 -1.13
C GLY A 177 -17.24 -6.81 0.13
N ILE A 178 -16.49 -5.71 0.17
CA ILE A 178 -15.62 -5.39 1.31
C ILE A 178 -16.48 -4.96 2.52
N PRO A 179 -16.26 -5.51 3.72
CA PRO A 179 -17.00 -5.12 4.92
C PRO A 179 -16.82 -3.63 5.25
N PHE A 180 -17.87 -2.97 5.76
CA PHE A 180 -17.85 -1.52 6.08
C PHE A 180 -16.63 -1.10 6.91
N LYS A 181 -16.22 -1.93 7.85
CA LYS A 181 -15.17 -1.61 8.81
C LYS A 181 -13.75 -1.64 8.21
N ALA A 182 -13.54 -2.35 7.09
CA ALA A 182 -12.21 -2.52 6.50
C ALA A 182 -11.67 -1.21 5.90
N PRO A 183 -12.40 -0.53 4.98
CA PRO A 183 -11.98 0.76 4.47
C PRO A 183 -11.91 1.84 5.56
N LEU A 184 -12.65 1.70 6.65
CA LEU A 184 -12.63 2.64 7.78
C LEU A 184 -11.43 2.44 8.73
N GLY A 185 -10.50 1.53 8.41
CA GLY A 185 -9.22 1.39 9.10
C GLY A 185 -9.18 0.32 10.20
N SER A 186 -10.08 -0.68 10.17
CA SER A 186 -9.98 -1.83 11.08
C SER A 186 -8.72 -2.64 10.82
N ASP A 187 -8.21 -3.33 11.84
CA ASP A 187 -7.01 -4.15 11.69
C ASP A 187 -7.28 -5.30 10.70
N MET A 188 -6.36 -5.52 9.77
CA MET A 188 -6.47 -6.56 8.74
C MET A 188 -6.54 -7.98 9.34
N SER A 189 -6.03 -8.18 10.56
CA SER A 189 -6.13 -9.45 11.31
C SER A 189 -7.54 -9.78 11.80
N GLU A 190 -8.47 -8.81 11.79
CA GLU A 190 -9.88 -9.04 12.12
C GLU A 190 -10.66 -9.74 11.01
N PHE A 191 -10.07 -9.88 9.82
CA PHE A 191 -10.67 -10.51 8.65
C PHE A 191 -9.92 -11.79 8.31
N ASP A 192 -10.67 -12.80 7.91
CA ASP A 192 -10.04 -14.04 7.52
C ASP A 192 -9.26 -13.89 6.21
N VAL A 193 -8.32 -14.80 5.96
CA VAL A 193 -7.48 -14.75 4.76
C VAL A 193 -8.33 -14.91 3.49
N ALA A 194 -9.32 -15.82 3.50
CA ALA A 194 -10.15 -16.09 2.32
C ALA A 194 -11.06 -14.90 1.98
N GLU A 195 -11.61 -14.24 2.98
CA GLU A 195 -12.39 -13.01 2.91
C GLU A 195 -11.54 -11.91 2.28
N ARG A 196 -10.33 -11.66 2.81
CA ARG A 196 -9.42 -10.68 2.22
C ARG A 196 -9.09 -10.98 0.76
N PHE A 197 -8.85 -12.24 0.42
CA PHE A 197 -8.60 -12.66 -0.96
C PHE A 197 -9.83 -12.43 -1.86
N SER A 198 -11.05 -12.61 -1.34
CA SER A 198 -12.28 -12.39 -2.09
C SER A 198 -12.44 -10.95 -2.56
N TRP A 199 -11.88 -9.97 -1.84
CA TRP A 199 -11.94 -8.54 -2.19
C TRP A 199 -11.21 -8.19 -3.50
N ALA A 200 -10.29 -9.07 -3.92
CA ALA A 200 -9.57 -8.95 -5.18
C ALA A 200 -10.20 -9.75 -6.33
N ALA A 201 -11.17 -10.63 -6.07
CA ALA A 201 -11.64 -11.64 -7.03
C ALA A 201 -12.24 -11.05 -8.31
N ASN A 202 -12.93 -9.91 -8.22
CA ASN A 202 -13.56 -9.25 -9.37
C ASN A 202 -12.68 -8.17 -10.01
N ARG A 203 -11.43 -8.01 -9.55
CA ARG A 203 -10.53 -6.95 -10.00
C ARG A 203 -9.54 -7.47 -11.05
N GLN A 204 -9.19 -6.61 -12.00
CA GLN A 204 -8.32 -6.89 -13.14
C GLN A 204 -7.06 -6.00 -13.09
N THR A 205 -5.89 -6.58 -13.42
CA THR A 205 -4.63 -5.85 -13.64
C THR A 205 -4.21 -5.99 -15.10
N THR A 206 -3.90 -4.91 -15.81
CA THR A 206 -3.45 -4.94 -17.22
C THR A 206 -1.93 -4.78 -17.34
N GLU A 207 -1.34 -5.36 -18.39
CA GLU A 207 0.11 -5.30 -18.63
C GLU A 207 0.64 -3.87 -18.84
N GLU A 208 -0.18 -2.99 -19.43
CA GLU A 208 0.18 -1.59 -19.72
C GLU A 208 0.44 -0.76 -18.46
N GLU A 209 -0.21 -1.08 -17.34
CA GLU A 209 -0.05 -0.37 -16.07
C GLU A 209 1.20 -0.83 -15.28
N ASP A 210 1.58 -2.10 -15.46
CA ASP A 210 2.58 -2.77 -14.64
C ASP A 210 4.00 -2.80 -15.24
N GLY A 211 4.19 -2.29 -16.47
CA GLY A 211 5.51 -2.23 -17.13
C GLY A 211 6.17 -3.59 -17.39
N ALA A 212 5.47 -4.69 -17.13
CA ALA A 212 5.93 -6.06 -17.31
C ALA A 212 4.94 -6.79 -18.22
N GLY A 213 5.45 -7.27 -19.35
CA GLY A 213 4.69 -8.00 -20.35
C GLY A 213 4.62 -9.50 -20.07
N ARG A 214 3.49 -10.09 -20.51
CA ARG A 214 3.05 -11.50 -20.51
C ARG A 214 2.25 -11.98 -19.30
N SER A 215 0.97 -12.25 -19.59
CA SER A 215 -0.09 -13.06 -18.95
C SER A 215 0.22 -14.07 -17.83
N HIS A 216 1.47 -14.47 -17.57
CA HIS A 216 1.85 -15.22 -16.37
C HIS A 216 1.95 -14.31 -15.11
N ASP A 217 2.06 -13.00 -15.33
CA ASP A 217 2.25 -11.98 -14.28
C ASP A 217 1.00 -11.69 -13.44
N GLN A 218 -0.21 -12.01 -13.90
CA GLN A 218 -1.45 -11.73 -13.15
C GLN A 218 -1.56 -12.58 -11.88
N GLU A 219 -1.23 -13.87 -11.96
CA GLU A 219 -1.20 -14.78 -10.81
C GLU A 219 -0.15 -14.31 -9.79
N GLU A 220 1.02 -13.87 -10.25
CA GLU A 220 2.09 -13.37 -9.38
C GLU A 220 1.72 -12.03 -8.72
N LYS A 221 1.00 -11.16 -9.43
CA LYS A 221 0.46 -9.90 -8.89
C LYS A 221 -0.64 -10.14 -7.87
N LEU A 222 -1.56 -11.06 -8.14
CA LEU A 222 -2.54 -11.51 -7.16
C LEU A 222 -1.84 -12.13 -5.95
N VAL A 223 -0.79 -12.96 -6.13
CA VAL A 223 0.03 -13.48 -5.02
C VAL A 223 0.72 -12.37 -4.24
N LYS A 224 1.16 -11.27 -4.87
CA LYS A 224 1.72 -10.10 -4.18
C LYS A 224 0.66 -9.34 -3.38
N ILE A 225 -0.52 -9.11 -3.97
CA ILE A 225 -1.67 -8.52 -3.27
C ILE A 225 -2.09 -9.41 -2.10
N CYS A 226 -2.10 -10.73 -2.29
CA CYS A 226 -2.46 -11.72 -1.29
C CYS A 226 -1.42 -11.85 -0.16
N SER A 227 -0.14 -11.82 -0.50
CA SER A 227 0.98 -11.73 0.45
C SER A 227 0.91 -10.44 1.26
N TRP A 228 0.53 -9.33 0.63
CA TRP A 228 0.29 -8.06 1.29
C TRP A 228 -0.95 -8.10 2.21
N LEU A 229 -2.05 -8.67 1.75
CA LEU A 229 -3.26 -8.86 2.55
C LEU A 229 -3.03 -9.79 3.73
N SER A 230 -2.03 -10.68 3.67
CA SER A 230 -1.71 -11.62 4.74
C SER A 230 -1.08 -10.90 5.95
N ALA A 231 -1.29 -11.46 7.15
CA ALA A 231 -0.57 -10.97 8.34
C ALA A 231 0.95 -11.08 8.09
N PRO A 232 1.79 -10.17 8.61
CA PRO A 232 3.23 -10.23 8.44
C PRO A 232 3.74 -11.61 8.84
N ASP A 233 4.41 -12.31 7.91
CA ASP A 233 4.97 -13.64 8.22
C ASP A 233 6.05 -13.48 9.30
N PRO A 234 5.84 -13.99 10.53
CA PRO A 234 6.79 -13.85 11.63
C PRO A 234 8.14 -14.52 11.29
N SER A 235 8.13 -15.46 10.35
CA SER A 235 9.33 -16.11 9.83
C SER A 235 10.28 -15.12 9.17
N THR A 236 9.80 -14.04 8.55
CA THR A 236 10.66 -13.03 7.91
C THR A 236 11.56 -12.33 8.93
N ASN A 237 11.01 -11.95 10.08
CA ASN A 237 11.74 -11.33 11.16
C ASN A 237 12.68 -12.33 11.84
N TYR A 238 12.23 -13.57 12.04
CA TYR A 238 13.06 -14.68 12.49
C TYR A 238 14.28 -14.89 11.57
N HIS A 239 14.08 -15.09 10.27
CA HIS A 239 15.15 -15.33 9.31
C HIS A 239 16.13 -14.16 9.22
N LYS A 240 15.64 -12.92 9.19
CA LYS A 240 16.47 -11.71 9.17
C LYS A 240 17.33 -11.61 10.44
N THR A 241 16.75 -11.94 11.59
CA THR A 241 17.43 -11.90 12.88
C THR A 241 18.42 -13.05 13.03
N HIS A 242 18.05 -14.25 12.59
CA HIS A 242 18.89 -15.45 12.57
C HIS A 242 20.14 -15.25 11.71
N LYS A 243 20.01 -14.68 10.50
CA LYS A 243 21.15 -14.33 9.64
C LYS A 243 22.14 -13.35 10.27
N ARG A 244 21.65 -12.45 11.13
CA ARG A 244 22.47 -11.42 11.82
C ARG A 244 23.06 -11.93 13.13
N ARG A 245 22.55 -13.05 13.66
CA ARG A 245 22.99 -13.64 14.92
C ARG A 245 24.37 -14.26 14.74
N GLN A 246 25.30 -13.95 15.63
CA GLN A 246 26.57 -14.66 15.70
C GLN A 246 26.34 -16.07 16.25
N ALA A 247 27.04 -17.07 15.70
CA ALA A 247 26.95 -18.45 16.15
C ALA A 247 27.12 -18.55 17.68
N LYS A 248 26.38 -19.45 18.32
CA LYS A 248 26.39 -19.70 19.78
C LYS A 248 25.77 -18.59 20.66
N THR A 249 25.29 -17.49 20.08
CA THR A 249 24.59 -16.45 20.84
C THR A 249 23.30 -17.00 21.46
N GLY A 250 23.18 -16.90 22.78
CA GLY A 250 22.01 -17.34 23.53
C GLY A 250 22.05 -18.80 24.00
N LEU A 251 23.15 -19.55 23.78
CA LEU A 251 23.29 -20.90 24.34
C LEU A 251 23.17 -20.93 25.86
N TRP A 252 23.77 -19.96 26.55
CA TRP A 252 23.67 -19.82 28.00
C TRP A 252 22.21 -19.75 28.51
N LEU A 253 21.30 -19.24 27.68
CA LEU A 253 19.88 -19.18 28.00
C LEU A 253 19.24 -20.55 27.81
N LEU A 254 19.54 -21.24 26.69
CA LEU A 254 19.03 -22.58 26.40
C LEU A 254 19.52 -23.63 27.42
N GLU A 255 20.74 -23.45 27.93
CA GLU A 255 21.36 -24.30 28.96
C GLU A 255 20.88 -23.96 30.38
N SER A 256 20.10 -22.89 30.55
CA SER A 256 19.65 -22.46 31.87
C SER A 256 18.52 -23.36 32.41
N ALA A 257 18.55 -23.62 33.73
CA ALA A 257 17.48 -24.34 34.41
C ALA A 257 16.10 -23.69 34.21
N LYS A 258 16.06 -22.35 34.14
CA LYS A 258 14.84 -21.58 33.92
C LYS A 258 14.22 -21.83 32.54
N PHE A 259 15.05 -21.96 31.51
CA PHE A 259 14.57 -22.28 30.16
C PHE A 259 14.08 -23.73 30.09
N ALA A 260 14.83 -24.68 30.65
CA ALA A 260 14.43 -26.08 30.71
C ALA A 260 13.08 -26.25 31.43
N GLU A 261 12.90 -25.58 32.58
CA GLU A 261 11.64 -25.60 33.33
C GLU A 261 10.47 -25.00 32.53
N TRP A 262 10.70 -23.86 31.86
CA TRP A 262 9.69 -23.25 31.01
C TRP A 262 9.28 -24.18 29.87
N LYS A 263 10.25 -24.78 29.18
CA LYS A 263 9.99 -25.65 28.03
C LYS A 263 9.13 -26.87 28.39
N GLU A 264 9.37 -27.48 29.55
CA GLU A 264 8.71 -28.74 29.94
C GLU A 264 7.36 -28.55 30.66
N ARG A 265 7.14 -27.39 31.32
CA ARG A 265 5.91 -27.14 32.08
C ARG A 265 4.79 -26.61 31.18
N ALA A 266 3.65 -27.30 31.17
CA ALA A 266 2.44 -26.81 30.52
C ALA A 266 2.00 -25.44 31.06
N ALA A 267 1.54 -24.56 30.17
CA ALA A 267 1.07 -23.21 30.48
C ALA A 267 2.08 -22.31 31.23
N SER A 268 3.38 -22.57 31.06
CA SER A 268 4.45 -21.76 31.65
C SER A 268 4.75 -20.51 30.80
N ARG A 269 5.36 -19.49 31.41
CA ARG A 269 5.71 -18.22 30.76
C ARG A 269 7.16 -17.83 31.04
N LEU A 270 7.92 -17.54 29.99
CA LEU A 270 9.28 -17.00 30.08
C LEU A 270 9.31 -15.59 29.48
N TRP A 271 9.69 -14.62 30.29
CA TRP A 271 9.75 -13.22 29.88
C TRP A 271 11.20 -12.78 29.64
N LEU A 272 11.52 -12.35 28.41
CA LEU A 272 12.79 -11.73 28.06
C LEU A 272 12.67 -10.20 28.18
N TYR A 273 13.39 -9.61 29.13
CA TYR A 273 13.39 -8.16 29.34
C TYR A 273 14.82 -7.59 29.36
N GLY A 274 14.92 -6.30 29.10
CA GLY A 274 16.17 -5.56 29.05
C GLY A 274 16.01 -4.26 28.28
N ILE A 275 17.03 -3.40 28.34
CA ILE A 275 17.04 -2.09 27.65
C ILE A 275 16.89 -2.25 26.12
N PRO A 276 16.44 -1.21 25.40
CA PRO A 276 16.47 -1.20 23.93
C PRO A 276 17.87 -1.55 23.39
N GLY A 277 17.94 -2.33 22.30
CA GLY A 277 19.21 -2.73 21.68
C GLY A 277 20.00 -3.85 22.38
N CYS A 278 19.59 -4.33 23.56
CA CYS A 278 20.33 -5.37 24.30
C CYS A 278 20.24 -6.80 23.71
N GLY A 279 19.70 -6.97 22.50
CA GLY A 279 19.66 -8.26 21.81
C GLY A 279 18.47 -9.17 22.14
N LYS A 280 17.37 -8.67 22.73
CA LYS A 280 16.16 -9.48 23.01
C LYS A 280 15.66 -10.25 21.78
N THR A 281 15.53 -9.58 20.64
CA THR A 281 15.08 -10.19 19.38
C THR A 281 16.04 -11.28 18.89
N ILE A 282 17.35 -11.08 19.08
CA ILE A 282 18.38 -12.08 18.75
C ILE A 282 18.27 -13.31 19.66
N LEU A 283 17.93 -13.14 20.94
CA LEU A 283 17.68 -14.25 21.84
C LEU A 283 16.38 -14.99 21.49
N SER A 284 15.33 -14.26 21.10
CA SER A 284 14.08 -14.87 20.63
C SER A 284 14.31 -15.75 19.40
N SER A 285 15.16 -15.34 18.44
CA SER A 285 15.46 -16.21 17.29
C SER A 285 16.23 -17.47 17.69
N THR A 286 17.11 -17.42 18.70
CA THR A 286 17.76 -18.61 19.24
C THR A 286 16.77 -19.58 19.89
N ILE A 287 15.78 -19.06 20.61
CA ILE A 287 14.71 -19.90 21.21
C ILE A 287 13.86 -20.54 20.11
N ILE A 288 13.42 -19.76 19.13
CA ILE A 288 12.58 -20.24 18.02
C ILE A 288 13.30 -21.37 17.26
N GLU A 289 14.57 -21.19 16.92
CA GLU A 289 15.37 -22.23 16.24
C GLU A 289 15.43 -23.53 17.06
N HIS A 290 15.70 -23.41 18.36
CA HIS A 290 15.79 -24.57 19.26
C HIS A 290 14.45 -25.32 19.37
N LEU A 291 13.33 -24.59 19.46
CA LEU A 291 12.00 -25.20 19.53
C LEU A 291 11.58 -25.83 18.21
N LEU A 292 11.87 -25.17 17.08
CA LEU A 292 11.63 -25.73 15.75
C LEU A 292 12.40 -27.05 15.54
N GLN A 293 13.68 -27.10 15.95
CA GLN A 293 14.46 -28.33 15.91
C GLN A 293 13.90 -29.40 16.85
N HIS A 294 13.52 -29.01 18.06
CA HIS A 294 12.98 -29.95 19.04
C HIS A 294 11.65 -30.57 18.61
N CYS A 295 10.74 -29.78 18.05
CA CYS A 295 9.46 -30.29 17.55
C CYS A 295 9.59 -31.02 16.20
N HIS A 296 10.64 -30.78 15.43
CA HIS A 296 10.91 -31.56 14.22
C HIS A 296 11.15 -33.04 14.55
N ASP A 297 11.77 -33.32 15.70
CA ASP A 297 12.12 -34.68 16.13
C ASP A 297 10.99 -35.38 16.91
N ASP A 298 9.92 -34.66 17.27
CA ASP A 298 8.77 -35.20 18.00
C ASP A 298 7.44 -34.80 17.35
N THR A 299 6.80 -35.77 16.67
CA THR A 299 5.54 -35.57 15.94
C THR A 299 4.32 -35.29 16.84
N SER A 300 4.46 -35.42 18.16
CA SER A 300 3.41 -35.05 19.11
C SER A 300 3.43 -33.57 19.50
N MET A 301 4.44 -32.82 19.08
CA MET A 301 4.63 -31.41 19.43
C MET A 301 4.56 -30.49 18.22
N VAL A 302 4.04 -29.28 18.42
CA VAL A 302 3.99 -28.23 17.40
C VAL A 302 4.52 -26.93 18.02
N THR A 303 5.40 -26.24 17.29
CA THR A 303 5.86 -24.90 17.65
C THR A 303 5.10 -23.86 16.83
N ALA A 304 4.54 -22.86 17.51
CA ALA A 304 3.96 -21.67 16.89
C ALA A 304 4.67 -20.41 17.42
N TYR A 305 4.93 -19.45 16.54
CA TYR A 305 5.52 -18.15 16.89
C TYR A 305 4.90 -17.06 16.02
N PHE A 306 4.86 -15.84 16.57
CA PHE A 306 4.20 -14.66 16.02
C PHE A 306 5.08 -13.43 16.26
#